data_AF-A0AAP8N7N1-F1
#
_entry.id   AF-A0AAP8N7N1-F1
#
_cell.length_a   1.000
_cell.length_b   1.000
_cell.length_c   1.000
_cell.angle_alpha   90.00
_cell.angle_beta   90.00
_cell.angle_gamma   90.00
#
_symmetry.space_group_name_H-M   'P 1'
#
loop_
_entity.id
_entity.type
_entity.pdbx_description
1 polymer ?
#
loop_
_entity_poly.entity_id
_entity_poly.type
_entity_poly.pdbx_seq_one_letter_code
_entity_poly.pdbx_strand_id
1 'polypeptide(L)'
;MIHPFNDKRNLFPTITETIHLSSCSQSAISSPVKQAIESYLKSWTENGMDWEGWMDKVYEAKVAFARLINASPEEIAVLSSVSDAASSFAASLDFSGKRKKVVTTDIDFPCIGHVWL
;
A
#
# COMPACT_ATOMS: atom_id res chain seq x y z
N MET A 1 18.48 12.59 24.73
CA MET A 1 17.63 11.44 24.37
C MET A 1 18.31 10.68 23.24
N ILE A 2 18.35 9.35 23.31
CA ILE A 2 18.79 8.52 22.17
C ILE A 2 17.56 8.35 21.27
N HIS A 3 17.65 8.82 20.03
CA HIS A 3 16.61 8.66 19.03
C HIS A 3 17.03 7.54 18.06
N PRO A 4 16.61 6.27 18.28
CA PRO A 4 17.14 5.11 17.57
C PRO A 4 16.90 5.11 16.05
N PHE A 5 16.04 6.01 15.57
CA PHE A 5 15.70 6.15 14.15
C PHE A 5 16.14 7.48 13.54
N ASN A 6 16.96 8.28 14.23
CA ASN A 6 17.37 9.60 13.74
C ASN A 6 18.02 9.51 12.35
N ASP A 7 18.89 8.52 12.15
CA ASP A 7 19.60 8.32 10.89
C ASP A 7 18.66 7.97 9.72
N LYS A 8 17.44 7.47 10.01
CA LYS A 8 16.44 7.18 8.96
C LYS A 8 15.87 8.46 8.34
N ARG A 9 15.97 9.61 9.01
CA ARG A 9 15.56 10.90 8.44
C ARG A 9 16.32 11.24 7.16
N ASN A 10 17.57 10.79 7.04
CA ASN A 10 18.39 10.99 5.84
C ASN A 10 17.84 10.30 4.59
N LEU A 11 16.91 9.35 4.76
CA LEU A 11 16.20 8.71 3.64
C LEU A 11 15.12 9.60 3.03
N PHE A 12 14.77 10.73 3.64
CA PHE A 12 13.64 11.58 3.23
C PHE A 12 14.12 13.01 2.95
N PRO A 13 14.58 13.34 1.73
CA PRO A 13 15.10 14.66 1.43
C PRO A 13 14.12 15.81 1.72
N THR A 14 12.81 15.59 1.52
CA THR A 14 11.78 16.63 1.75
C THR A 14 11.76 17.17 3.18
N ILE A 15 12.09 16.34 4.17
CA ILE A 15 11.97 16.72 5.59
C ILE A 15 13.21 17.46 6.12
N THR A 16 14.22 17.73 5.27
CA THR A 16 15.35 18.59 5.63
C THR A 16 14.95 20.07 5.57
N GLU A 17 14.11 20.43 4.60
CA GLU A 17 13.64 21.81 4.38
C GLU A 17 12.25 22.08 4.96
N THR A 18 11.51 21.02 5.36
CA THR A 18 10.09 21.12 5.73
C THR A 18 9.78 20.39 7.04
N ILE A 19 8.96 21.01 7.89
CA ILE A 19 8.37 20.36 9.06
C ILE A 19 7.14 19.56 8.58
N HIS A 20 7.32 18.27 8.33
CA HIS A 20 6.26 17.38 7.83
C HIS A 20 5.45 16.76 8.97
N LEU A 21 4.24 17.26 9.22
CA LEU A 21 3.33 16.76 10.28
C LEU A 21 2.09 16.04 9.74
N SER A 22 2.05 15.73 8.44
CA SER A 22 0.89 15.16 7.75
C SER A 22 1.12 13.73 7.22
N SER A 23 2.06 12.97 7.80
CA SER A 23 2.45 11.63 7.33
C SER A 23 1.30 10.62 7.27
N CYS A 24 0.28 10.79 8.13
CA CYS A 24 -0.91 9.94 8.16
C CYS A 24 -1.84 10.15 6.96
N SER A 25 -1.72 11.29 6.26
CA SER A 25 -2.42 11.54 5.01
C SER A 25 -1.53 11.18 3.82
N GLN A 26 -0.34 11.78 3.74
CA GLN A 26 0.66 11.47 2.72
C GLN A 26 2.04 11.55 3.36
N SER A 27 2.75 10.43 3.36
CA SER A 27 4.14 10.40 3.84
C SER A 27 5.08 11.08 2.84
N ALA A 28 6.14 11.69 3.36
CA ALA A 28 7.26 12.15 2.53
C ALA A 28 7.84 10.96 1.75
N ILE A 29 8.20 11.18 0.48
CA ILE A 29 8.82 10.13 -0.33
C ILE A 29 10.22 9.81 0.18
N SER A 30 10.51 8.52 0.33
CA SER A 30 11.86 8.08 0.67
C SER A 30 12.71 7.88 -0.59
N SER A 31 14.02 8.10 -0.48
CA SER A 31 14.97 7.90 -1.58
C SER A 31 14.90 6.48 -2.17
N PRO A 32 14.80 5.38 -1.39
CA PRO A 32 14.65 4.03 -1.96
C PRO A 32 13.37 3.84 -2.78
N VAL A 33 12.23 4.41 -2.34
CA VAL A 33 10.96 4.33 -3.09
C VAL A 33 11.08 5.11 -4.40
N LYS A 34 11.66 6.31 -4.35
CA LYS A 34 11.92 7.11 -5.56
C LYS A 34 12.77 6.34 -6.58
N GLN A 35 13.86 5.73 -6.12
CA GLN A 35 14.76 4.93 -6.98
C GLN A 35 14.07 3.71 -7.59
N ALA A 36 13.18 3.04 -6.85
CA ALA A 36 12.41 1.91 -7.37
C ALA A 36 11.45 2.33 -8.49
N ILE A 37 10.79 3.48 -8.35
CA ILE A 37 9.94 4.06 -9.41
C ILE A 37 10.78 4.41 -10.64
N GLU A 38 11.92 5.07 -10.45
CA GLU A 38 12.85 5.41 -11.55
C GLU A 38 13.35 4.14 -12.26
N SER A 39 13.61 3.06 -11.52
CA SER A 39 14.02 1.77 -12.09
C SER A 39 12.92 1.11 -12.92
N TYR A 40 11.67 1.17 -12.46
CA TYR A 40 10.51 0.71 -13.23
C TYR A 40 10.35 1.49 -14.55
N LEU A 41 10.41 2.83 -14.50
CA LEU A 41 10.32 3.67 -15.70
C LEU A 41 11.47 3.41 -16.69
N LYS A 42 12.67 3.18 -16.15
CA LYS A 42 13.84 2.81 -16.95
C LYS A 42 13.64 1.47 -17.65
N SER A 43 13.18 0.43 -16.95
CA SER A 43 12.97 -0.90 -17.55
C SER A 43 11.92 -0.83 -18.67
N TRP A 44 10.86 -0.03 -18.49
CA TRP A 44 9.89 0.20 -19.55
C TRP A 44 10.52 0.88 -20.78
N THR A 45 11.37 1.88 -20.56
CA THR A 45 12.04 2.58 -21.67
C THR A 45 13.01 1.68 -22.43
N GLU A 46 13.77 0.84 -21.74
CA GLU A 46 14.83 0.00 -22.33
C GLU A 46 14.29 -1.30 -22.92
N ASN A 47 13.33 -1.93 -22.25
CA ASN A 47 12.86 -3.29 -22.56
C ASN A 47 11.44 -3.31 -23.15
N GLY A 48 10.70 -2.20 -23.11
CA GLY A 48 9.30 -2.15 -23.53
C GLY A 48 8.38 -2.82 -22.50
N MET A 49 7.55 -3.77 -22.95
CA MET A 49 6.61 -4.50 -22.09
C MET A 49 7.35 -5.57 -21.26
N ASP A 50 8.05 -5.15 -20.22
CA ASP A 50 8.81 -5.99 -19.29
C ASP A 50 7.90 -6.67 -18.25
N TRP A 51 6.88 -7.37 -18.74
CA TRP A 51 5.81 -7.92 -17.91
C TRP A 51 6.32 -8.89 -16.83
N GLU A 52 7.20 -9.82 -17.19
CA GLU A 52 7.75 -10.81 -16.26
C GLU A 52 8.52 -10.11 -15.14
N GLY A 53 9.42 -9.17 -15.48
CA GLY A 53 10.17 -8.41 -14.49
C GLY A 53 9.29 -7.57 -13.57
N TRP A 54 8.22 -6.96 -14.09
CA TRP A 54 7.27 -6.21 -13.27
C TRP A 54 6.49 -7.13 -12.33
N MET A 55 6.07 -8.31 -12.78
CA MET A 55 5.39 -9.29 -11.94
C MET A 55 6.30 -9.85 -10.85
N ASP A 56 7.58 -10.05 -11.13
CA ASP A 56 8.58 -10.40 -10.12
C ASP A 56 8.71 -9.31 -9.05
N LYS A 57 8.74 -8.03 -9.45
CA LYS A 57 8.76 -6.91 -8.49
C LYS A 57 7.49 -6.82 -7.64
N VAL A 58 6.32 -7.12 -8.20
CA VAL A 58 5.08 -7.23 -7.44
C VAL A 58 5.18 -8.38 -6.43
N TYR A 59 5.71 -9.54 -6.81
CA TYR A 59 5.88 -10.67 -5.90
C TYR A 59 6.88 -10.38 -4.77
N GLU A 60 8.02 -9.76 -5.08
CA GLU A 60 8.99 -9.29 -4.07
C GLU A 60 8.34 -8.35 -3.05
N ALA A 61 7.51 -7.41 -3.51
CA ALA A 61 6.77 -6.50 -2.64
C ALA A 61 5.77 -7.25 -1.74
N LYS A 62 5.06 -8.24 -2.29
CA LYS A 62 4.17 -9.13 -1.52
C LYS A 62 4.93 -9.87 -0.41
N VAL A 63 6.10 -10.45 -0.72
CA VAL A 63 6.95 -11.15 0.27
C VAL A 63 7.37 -10.20 1.40
N ALA A 64 7.83 -9.00 1.05
CA ALA A 64 8.26 -8.01 2.03
C ALA A 64 7.12 -7.55 2.96
N PHE A 65 5.93 -7.34 2.41
CA PHE A 65 4.74 -6.95 3.17
C PHE A 65 4.19 -8.10 4.02
N ALA A 66 4.14 -9.32 3.48
CA ALA A 66 3.71 -10.52 4.21
C ALA A 66 4.55 -10.73 5.47
N ARG A 67 5.88 -10.57 5.38
CA ARG A 67 6.78 -10.62 6.54
C ARG A 67 6.46 -9.55 7.60
N LEU A 68 6.05 -8.35 7.18
CA LEU A 68 5.73 -7.26 8.09
C LEU A 68 4.48 -7.56 8.95
N ILE A 69 3.50 -8.26 8.37
CA ILE A 69 2.22 -8.57 9.02
C ILE A 69 2.10 -10.02 9.50
N ASN A 70 3.17 -10.82 9.39
CA ASN A 70 3.21 -12.25 9.71
C ASN A 70 2.17 -13.09 8.92
N ALA A 71 2.16 -12.92 7.60
CA ALA A 71 1.33 -13.66 6.65
C ALA A 71 2.19 -14.40 5.60
N SER A 72 1.55 -15.19 4.73
CA SER A 72 2.19 -15.73 3.52
C SER A 72 2.04 -14.78 2.32
N PRO A 73 2.94 -14.80 1.33
CA PRO A 73 2.79 -13.99 0.11
C PRO A 73 1.49 -14.29 -0.66
N GLU A 74 0.98 -15.51 -0.59
CA GLU A 74 -0.24 -15.96 -1.25
C GLU A 74 -1.51 -15.30 -0.66
N GLU A 75 -1.43 -14.84 0.58
CA GLU A 75 -2.52 -14.12 1.27
C GLU A 75 -2.57 -12.62 0.92
N ILE A 76 -1.58 -12.10 0.16
CA ILE A 76 -1.49 -10.67 -0.16
C ILE A 76 -2.05 -10.38 -1.55
N ALA A 77 -3.12 -9.57 -1.60
CA ALA A 77 -3.61 -8.95 -2.84
C ALA A 77 -3.05 -7.52 -2.99
N VAL A 78 -2.72 -7.12 -4.22
CA VAL A 78 -2.22 -5.77 -4.52
C VAL A 78 -3.30 -5.01 -5.29
N LEU A 79 -3.76 -3.89 -4.72
CA LEU A 79 -4.79 -3.03 -5.31
C LEU A 79 -4.35 -1.57 -5.28
N SER A 80 -5.08 -0.73 -6.01
CA SER A 80 -4.71 0.67 -6.24
C SER A 80 -4.93 1.59 -5.04
N SER A 81 -5.85 1.23 -4.14
CA SER A 81 -6.20 2.03 -2.96
C SER A 81 -6.96 1.21 -1.91
N VAL A 82 -7.14 1.79 -0.71
CA VAL A 82 -7.99 1.20 0.35
C VAL A 82 -9.45 1.09 -0.10
N SER A 83 -9.97 2.08 -0.83
CA SER A 83 -11.35 2.05 -1.35
C SER A 83 -11.56 0.93 -2.36
N ASP A 84 -10.56 0.70 -3.23
CA ASP A 84 -10.56 -0.40 -4.21
C ASP A 84 -10.53 -1.77 -3.51
N ALA A 85 -9.68 -1.91 -2.49
CA ALA A 85 -9.63 -3.11 -1.65
C ALA A 85 -10.95 -3.38 -0.92
N ALA A 86 -11.56 -2.35 -0.30
CA ALA A 86 -12.82 -2.50 0.41
C ALA A 86 -13.97 -2.88 -0.54
N SER A 87 -14.04 -2.25 -1.72
CA SER A 87 -15.06 -2.56 -2.74
C SER A 87 -14.91 -3.98 -3.29
N SER A 88 -13.68 -4.38 -3.62
CA SER A 88 -13.38 -5.72 -4.13
C SER A 88 -13.71 -6.80 -3.10
N PHE A 89 -13.39 -6.55 -1.82
CA PHE A 89 -13.77 -7.45 -0.73
C PHE A 89 -15.28 -7.55 -0.59
N ALA A 90 -16.00 -6.43 -0.51
CA ALA A 90 -17.45 -6.40 -0.38
C ALA A 90 -18.16 -7.16 -1.51
N ALA A 91 -17.71 -6.97 -2.75
CA ALA A 91 -18.27 -7.62 -3.94
C ALA A 91 -18.03 -9.14 -3.99
N SER A 92 -17.03 -9.65 -3.26
CA SER A 92 -16.71 -11.08 -3.21
C SER A 92 -17.58 -11.89 -2.24
N LEU A 93 -18.39 -11.22 -1.41
CA LEU A 93 -19.22 -11.85 -0.38
C LEU A 93 -20.63 -12.17 -0.91
N ASP A 94 -21.16 -13.34 -0.54
CA ASP A 94 -22.55 -13.73 -0.83
C ASP A 94 -23.48 -13.37 0.34
N PHE A 95 -24.42 -12.46 0.10
CA PHE A 95 -25.43 -12.01 1.05
C PHE A 95 -26.82 -12.65 0.84
N SER A 96 -26.94 -13.66 -0.02
CA SER A 96 -28.22 -14.36 -0.30
C SER A 96 -28.72 -15.22 0.87
N GLY A 97 -27.84 -15.58 1.81
CA GLY A 97 -28.14 -16.44 2.96
C GLY A 97 -28.86 -15.77 4.13
N LYS A 98 -29.04 -16.54 5.21
CA LYS A 98 -29.69 -16.05 6.46
C LYS A 98 -28.86 -15.00 7.20
N ARG A 99 -27.53 -15.02 7.06
CA ARG A 99 -26.61 -14.06 7.68
C ARG A 99 -26.19 -13.03 6.63
N LYS A 100 -26.93 -11.93 6.58
CA LYS A 100 -26.77 -10.90 5.54
C LYS A 100 -26.64 -9.47 6.08
N LYS A 101 -26.17 -9.33 7.32
CA LYS A 101 -25.97 -8.03 7.97
C LYS A 101 -24.49 -7.73 8.07
N VAL A 102 -24.14 -6.48 7.78
CA VAL A 102 -22.79 -5.93 7.97
C VAL A 102 -22.79 -5.10 9.25
N VAL A 103 -21.69 -5.18 10.01
CA VAL A 103 -21.48 -4.38 11.22
C VAL A 103 -20.29 -3.45 10.96
N THR A 104 -20.47 -2.16 11.26
CA THR A 104 -19.50 -1.08 11.08
C THR A 104 -19.62 -0.12 12.27
N THR A 105 -18.74 0.87 12.37
CA THR A 105 -18.68 1.86 13.44
C THR A 105 -18.89 3.27 12.87
N ASP A 106 -19.27 4.21 13.74
CA ASP A 106 -19.42 5.63 13.41
C ASP A 106 -18.07 6.35 13.18
N ILE A 107 -16.96 5.73 13.56
CA ILE A 107 -15.59 6.25 13.38
C ILE A 107 -14.86 5.66 12.17
N ASP A 108 -15.48 4.73 11.45
CA ASP A 108 -14.88 4.17 10.24
C ASP A 108 -14.67 5.25 9.17
N PHE A 109 -13.55 5.18 8.45
CA PHE A 109 -13.29 6.09 7.34
C PHE A 109 -14.39 5.90 6.26
N PRO A 110 -14.87 6.97 5.58
CA PRO A 110 -16.05 6.90 4.71
C PRO A 110 -16.03 5.79 3.66
N CYS A 111 -14.86 5.43 3.12
CA CYS A 111 -14.78 4.36 2.13
C CYS A 111 -15.21 2.98 2.67
N ILE A 112 -15.11 2.73 3.97
CA ILE A 112 -15.53 1.47 4.59
C ILE A 112 -17.06 1.37 4.67
N GLY A 113 -17.75 2.49 4.88
CA GLY A 113 -19.22 2.53 4.92
C GLY A 113 -19.85 2.56 3.52
N HIS A 114 -19.28 3.36 2.61
CA HIS A 114 -19.87 3.60 1.29
C HIS A 114 -19.93 2.35 0.39
N VAL A 115 -19.09 1.34 0.61
CA VAL A 115 -19.11 0.10 -0.20
C VAL A 115 -20.36 -0.75 0.02
N TRP A 116 -21.17 -0.42 1.04
CA TRP A 116 -22.40 -1.15 1.39
C TRP A 116 -23.70 -0.41 1.01
N LEU A 117 -23.60 0.76 0.37
CA LEU A 117 -24.72 1.57 -0.11
C LEU A 117 -25.13 1.16 -1.53
#